data_AF-A0A136IRH4-F1
#
_entry.id   AF-A0A136IRH4-F1
#
_cell.length_a   1.000
_cell.length_b   1.000
_cell.length_c   1.000
_cell.angle_alpha   90.00
_cell.angle_beta   90.00
_cell.angle_gamma   90.00
#
_symmetry.space_group_name_H-M   'P 1'
#
loop_
_entity.id
_entity.type
_entity.pdbx_description
1 polymer ?
#
loop_
_entity_poly.entity_id
_entity_poly.type
_entity_poly.pdbx_seq_one_letter_code
_entity_poly.pdbx_strand_id
1 'polypeptide(L)'
;FQWYESMHAEVKSKPKGTEEPSVMGFASAGLVRRRDMRGNFHQAIEEPSSETAAMGIELFDRYGNLRNKHKMSGSKIWGDELDQGDILLLNLVQVDKASRRRGLGTQLCTSLIKAALYKSNPQSLVVLAYNGAVTGEIDSNVQCKELSVAAEAQMRMSAQFLRSVGLRRIGTTDWFALSGNPRHACHQLAAAEDFDRPLFTQPQKSELLDQLLGNLRSASVSDAGSLQALETRLNPSDQRDQAWTATDPVGNNILHLAACRGKFRSTKWIVDHYPALLEAHNAHGETPLGVCQSYMEEIRTQLQHGAMTIMVADHFSGFQQNFIDTVKALKGNNELTDHDFKRIKFGCTCGQCDAGFLSPRMRQQLFWAVEPLYDELTMMYECTEDDAAMFVDELTLMYGCFPVELGIKMRTNKAVRKGFVEMFNHFAECLRSDRLPTEANVRQVAESKLGSEWPRVTQTYLERGGTIACVGACVFESAMDSSLLAGDGSALDGAGTLDAYDALPKCRNDEDFGFVSRQCGYGCVSRGL
;
A
#
# COMPACT_ATOMS: atom_id res chain seq x y z
N PHE A 1 1.50 21.39 -7.61
CA PHE A 1 0.32 20.75 -7.02
C PHE A 1 -0.20 21.60 -5.87
N GLN A 2 -1.51 21.70 -5.63
CA GLN A 2 -2.03 22.46 -4.47
C GLN A 2 -1.59 21.82 -3.14
N TRP A 3 -1.39 20.51 -3.14
CA TRP A 3 -0.98 19.72 -1.98
C TRP A 3 0.55 19.64 -1.78
N TYR A 4 1.38 20.20 -2.68
CA TYR A 4 2.84 20.11 -2.60
C TYR A 4 3.49 21.49 -2.60
N GLU A 5 4.39 21.73 -1.64
CA GLU A 5 5.21 22.94 -1.58
C GLU A 5 6.71 22.60 -1.52
N SER A 6 7.50 23.11 -2.47
CA SER A 6 8.96 22.98 -2.42
C SER A 6 9.57 24.02 -1.47
N MET A 7 10.51 23.59 -0.64
CA MET A 7 11.19 24.42 0.36
C MET A 7 12.71 24.28 0.21
N HIS A 8 13.42 25.39 0.40
CA HIS A 8 14.88 25.44 0.29
C HIS A 8 15.50 26.25 1.42
N ALA A 9 16.69 25.86 1.85
CA ALA A 9 17.51 26.60 2.80
C ALA A 9 18.95 26.68 2.31
N GLU A 10 19.57 27.84 2.52
CA GLU A 10 20.95 28.11 2.13
C GLU A 10 21.72 28.74 3.29
N VAL A 11 22.97 28.31 3.48
CA VAL A 11 23.92 29.00 4.35
C VAL A 11 24.94 29.69 3.46
N LYS A 12 25.06 31.01 3.63
CA LYS A 12 25.99 31.85 2.87
C LYS A 12 27.07 32.40 3.79
N SER A 13 28.30 32.46 3.28
CA SER A 13 29.41 33.20 3.90
C SER A 13 29.82 34.33 2.99
N LYS A 14 30.17 35.47 3.59
CA LYS A 14 30.82 36.58 2.89
C LYS A 14 32.28 36.64 3.34
N PRO A 15 33.22 36.05 2.57
CA PRO A 15 34.64 36.22 2.81
C PRO A 15 35.03 37.70 2.84
N LYS A 16 36.01 38.07 3.68
CA LYS A 16 36.57 39.43 3.66
C LYS A 16 37.18 39.70 2.27
N GLY A 17 36.69 40.73 1.58
CA GLY A 17 37.23 41.18 0.29
C GLY A 17 36.48 40.70 -0.96
N THR A 18 35.40 39.92 -0.85
CA THR A 18 34.52 39.58 -1.98
C THR A 18 33.20 40.34 -1.89
N GLU A 19 32.67 40.81 -3.02
CA GLU A 19 31.38 41.51 -3.06
C GLU A 19 30.20 40.54 -2.89
N GLU A 20 30.30 39.34 -3.47
CA GLU A 20 29.24 38.32 -3.43
C GLU A 20 29.45 37.25 -2.35
N PRO A 21 28.37 36.86 -1.65
CA PRO A 21 28.41 35.77 -0.69
C PRO A 21 28.45 34.39 -1.38
N SER A 22 29.33 33.51 -0.90
CA SER A 22 29.45 32.13 -1.38
C SER A 22 28.54 31.18 -0.57
N VAL A 23 27.84 30.27 -1.25
CA VAL A 23 27.00 29.25 -0.63
C VAL A 23 27.88 28.14 -0.04
N MET A 24 27.84 27.99 1.28
CA MET A 24 28.58 26.95 2.02
C MET A 24 27.77 25.67 2.23
N GLY A 25 26.45 25.75 2.07
CA GLY A 25 25.56 24.61 2.22
C GLY A 25 24.16 24.91 1.72
N PHE A 26 23.47 23.85 1.30
CA PHE A 26 22.16 23.89 0.70
C PHE A 26 21.34 22.69 1.22
N ALA A 27 20.04 22.92 1.44
CA ALA A 27 19.10 21.85 1.68
C ALA A 27 17.79 22.10 0.93
N SER A 28 17.17 21.03 0.45
CA SER A 28 15.84 21.05 -0.18
C SER A 28 14.89 20.09 0.54
N ALA A 29 13.62 20.45 0.55
CA ALA A 29 12.55 19.64 1.12
C ALA A 29 11.23 19.84 0.37
N GLY A 30 10.32 18.88 0.47
CA GLY A 30 8.95 18.97 -0.01
C GLY A 30 7.96 18.86 1.15
N LEU A 31 7.05 19.82 1.28
CA LEU A 31 5.94 19.77 2.22
C LEU A 31 4.70 19.23 1.52
N VAL A 32 4.21 18.08 1.98
CA VAL A 32 3.15 17.26 1.37
C VAL A 32 1.90 17.33 2.25
N ARG A 33 0.81 17.87 1.72
CA ARG A 33 -0.54 17.91 2.32
C ARG A 33 -1.26 16.60 2.04
N ARG A 34 -0.85 15.53 2.73
CA ARG A 34 -1.32 14.16 2.48
C ARG A 34 -2.84 14.01 2.50
N ARG A 35 -3.54 14.75 3.36
CA ARG A 35 -5.00 14.70 3.47
C ARG A 35 -5.69 14.98 2.13
N ASP A 36 -5.14 15.90 1.33
CA ASP A 36 -5.76 16.39 0.10
C ASP A 36 -5.60 15.41 -1.08
N MET A 37 -4.85 14.30 -0.89
CA MET A 37 -4.58 13.30 -1.93
C MET A 37 -4.82 11.87 -1.44
N ARG A 38 -5.51 11.67 -0.30
CA ARG A 38 -5.58 10.34 0.35
C ARG A 38 -6.16 9.25 -0.57
N GLY A 39 -7.24 9.57 -1.28
CA GLY A 39 -7.93 8.63 -2.18
C GLY A 39 -7.11 8.20 -3.40
N ASN A 40 -6.08 8.96 -3.79
CA ASN A 40 -5.20 8.69 -4.93
C ASN A 40 -3.71 8.81 -4.58
N PHE A 41 -3.35 8.54 -3.32
CA PHE A 41 -2.05 8.92 -2.75
C PHE A 41 -0.85 8.40 -3.55
N HIS A 42 -0.81 7.10 -3.89
CA HIS A 42 0.31 6.53 -4.65
C HIS A 42 0.46 7.15 -6.05
N GLN A 43 -0.63 7.46 -6.73
CA GLN A 43 -0.58 8.10 -8.06
C GLN A 43 -0.13 9.55 -7.95
N ALA A 44 -0.68 10.30 -6.98
CA ALA A 44 -0.33 11.70 -6.79
C ALA A 44 1.14 11.88 -6.36
N ILE A 45 1.64 11.03 -5.44
CA ILE A 45 2.97 11.19 -4.82
C ILE A 45 4.14 10.83 -5.75
N GLU A 46 3.88 10.14 -6.87
CA GLU A 46 4.89 9.79 -7.88
C GLU A 46 5.30 11.00 -8.73
N GLU A 47 4.36 11.91 -9.02
CA GLU A 47 4.57 13.03 -9.96
C GLU A 47 5.63 14.09 -9.54
N PRO A 48 5.79 14.46 -8.25
CA PRO A 48 6.68 15.55 -7.87
C PRO A 48 8.18 15.24 -8.02
N SER A 49 8.65 14.08 -7.54
CA SER A 49 10.05 13.67 -7.62
C SER A 49 10.25 12.17 -7.35
N SER A 50 11.42 11.64 -7.73
CA SER A 50 11.83 10.26 -7.39
C SER A 50 11.85 10.00 -5.89
N GLU A 51 12.22 10.99 -5.08
CA GLU A 51 12.27 10.88 -3.62
C GLU A 51 10.87 10.80 -3.01
N THR A 52 9.90 11.60 -3.49
CA THR A 52 8.52 11.51 -3.01
C THR A 52 7.88 10.19 -3.44
N ALA A 53 8.15 9.73 -4.66
CA ALA A 53 7.71 8.42 -5.15
C ALA A 53 8.24 7.28 -4.26
N ALA A 54 9.55 7.24 -4.01
CA ALA A 54 10.18 6.24 -3.16
C ALA A 54 9.61 6.25 -1.73
N MET A 55 9.46 7.44 -1.14
CA MET A 55 8.83 7.60 0.18
C MET A 55 7.41 7.03 0.19
N GLY A 56 6.58 7.43 -0.79
CA GLY A 56 5.19 7.01 -0.90
C GLY A 56 5.04 5.50 -1.04
N ILE A 57 5.85 4.90 -1.91
CA ILE A 57 5.79 3.46 -2.23
C ILE A 57 6.37 2.61 -1.11
N GLU A 58 7.53 2.96 -0.56
CA GLU A 58 8.24 2.11 0.40
C GLU A 58 7.63 2.12 1.80
N LEU A 59 7.14 3.29 2.25
CA LEU A 59 6.61 3.45 3.61
C LEU A 59 5.11 3.23 3.69
N PHE A 60 4.38 3.76 2.73
CA PHE A 60 2.93 3.90 2.85
C PHE A 60 2.16 2.92 1.96
N ASP A 61 0.94 2.62 2.35
CA ASP A 61 -0.05 1.96 1.49
C ASP A 61 -0.65 2.95 0.49
N ARG A 62 -1.57 2.47 -0.37
CA ARG A 62 -2.18 3.29 -1.43
C ARG A 62 -3.00 4.49 -0.94
N TYR A 63 -3.28 4.55 0.36
CA TYR A 63 -4.02 5.63 1.02
C TYR A 63 -3.13 6.48 1.93
N GLY A 64 -1.81 6.29 1.87
CA GLY A 64 -0.87 7.07 2.67
C GLY A 64 -0.78 6.63 4.14
N ASN A 65 -1.30 5.47 4.53
CA ASN A 65 -1.08 4.91 5.87
C ASN A 65 0.24 4.16 5.92
N LEU A 66 0.97 4.26 7.04
CA LEU A 66 2.20 3.52 7.23
C LEU A 66 1.92 2.02 7.22
N ARG A 67 2.67 1.27 6.41
CA ARG A 67 2.49 -0.18 6.31
C ARG A 67 2.75 -0.84 7.67
N ASN A 68 1.86 -1.75 8.08
CA ASN A 68 1.92 -2.40 9.39
C ASN A 68 3.26 -3.09 9.69
N LYS A 69 3.96 -3.64 8.68
CA LYS A 69 5.28 -4.24 8.87
C LYS A 69 6.33 -3.26 9.43
N HIS A 70 6.17 -1.97 9.14
CA HIS A 70 7.07 -0.92 9.62
C HIS A 70 6.71 -0.47 11.05
N LYS A 71 5.41 -0.51 11.41
CA LYS A 71 4.91 -0.21 12.78
C LYS A 71 5.43 -1.22 13.80
N MET A 72 5.50 -2.50 13.41
CA MET A 72 5.82 -3.61 14.31
C MET A 72 7.30 -3.96 14.39
N SER A 73 8.17 -3.22 13.69
CA SER A 73 9.59 -3.54 13.56
C SER A 73 10.51 -2.41 14.09
N GLY A 74 11.82 -2.66 14.11
CA GLY A 74 12.80 -1.69 14.60
C GLY A 74 12.61 -1.33 16.08
N SER A 75 12.63 -0.03 16.38
CA SER A 75 12.42 0.51 17.73
C SER A 75 10.95 0.52 18.17
N LYS A 76 10.00 0.30 17.26
CA LYS A 76 8.54 0.28 17.50
C LYS A 76 7.98 1.55 18.15
N ILE A 77 8.69 2.67 18.04
CA ILE A 77 8.23 3.98 18.53
C ILE A 77 7.28 4.67 17.54
N TRP A 78 7.09 4.08 16.36
CA TRP A 78 6.29 4.63 15.28
C TRP A 78 5.08 3.74 15.01
N GLY A 79 3.90 4.34 14.92
CA GLY A 79 2.61 3.68 14.78
C GLY A 79 1.64 4.44 13.87
N ASP A 80 0.37 4.42 14.24
CA ASP A 80 -0.73 5.02 13.48
C ASP A 80 -0.65 6.56 13.43
N GLU A 81 0.16 7.19 14.29
CA GLU A 81 0.40 8.63 14.21
C GLU A 81 1.09 9.05 12.91
N LEU A 82 1.80 8.13 12.25
CA LEU A 82 2.35 8.35 10.92
C LEU A 82 1.31 8.27 9.80
N ASP A 83 0.06 7.88 10.06
CA ASP A 83 -1.01 7.76 9.06
C ASP A 83 -1.74 9.10 8.79
N GLN A 84 -1.47 10.12 9.60
CA GLN A 84 -2.21 11.40 9.58
C GLN A 84 -1.29 12.62 9.51
N GLY A 85 -1.85 13.74 9.06
CA GLY A 85 -1.13 15.01 8.97
C GLY A 85 -0.16 15.13 7.80
N ASP A 86 0.52 16.27 7.78
CA ASP A 86 1.43 16.68 6.71
C ASP A 86 2.80 16.02 6.85
N ILE A 87 3.48 15.87 5.71
CA ILE A 87 4.82 15.29 5.66
C ILE A 87 5.80 16.34 5.14
N LEU A 88 6.86 16.62 5.89
CA LEU A 88 8.03 17.33 5.36
C LEU A 88 9.09 16.31 4.97
N LEU A 89 9.27 16.07 3.68
CA LEU A 89 10.32 15.21 3.16
C LEU A 89 11.61 16.01 2.95
N LEU A 90 12.67 15.70 3.69
CA LEU A 90 14.02 16.23 3.44
C LEU A 90 14.65 15.48 2.28
N ASN A 91 14.71 16.12 1.12
CA ASN A 91 15.18 15.51 -0.13
C ASN A 91 16.70 15.46 -0.20
N LEU A 92 17.35 16.59 0.08
CA LEU A 92 18.79 16.74 -0.06
C LEU A 92 19.36 17.67 1.01
N VAL A 93 20.49 17.29 1.59
CA VAL A 93 21.30 18.14 2.49
C VAL A 93 22.76 18.03 2.06
N GLN A 94 23.33 19.16 1.63
CA GLN A 94 24.71 19.25 1.16
C GLN A 94 25.45 20.37 1.89
N VAL A 95 26.65 20.07 2.36
CA VAL A 95 27.56 21.05 2.98
C VAL A 95 28.92 20.93 2.32
N ASP A 96 29.45 22.08 1.88
CA ASP A 96 30.78 22.18 1.31
C ASP A 96 31.83 21.58 2.25
N LYS A 97 32.77 20.82 1.68
CA LYS A 97 33.75 20.02 2.40
C LYS A 97 34.57 20.86 3.39
N ALA A 98 35.00 22.05 2.97
CA ALA A 98 35.77 22.96 3.82
C ALA A 98 34.95 23.54 4.98
N SER A 99 33.63 23.48 4.86
CA SER A 99 32.67 24.03 5.83
C SER A 99 31.96 22.97 6.68
N ARG A 100 32.28 21.67 6.48
CA ARG A 100 31.72 20.56 7.28
C ARG A 100 32.17 20.64 8.74
N ARG A 101 31.47 19.88 9.60
CA ARG A 101 31.72 19.79 11.06
C ARG A 101 31.53 21.10 11.84
N ARG A 102 30.92 22.12 11.22
CA ARG A 102 30.55 23.41 11.85
C ARG A 102 29.08 23.52 12.24
N GLY A 103 28.34 22.41 12.23
CA GLY A 103 26.90 22.37 12.54
C GLY A 103 25.97 22.92 11.44
N LEU A 104 26.50 23.30 10.25
CA LEU A 104 25.72 23.93 9.19
C LEU A 104 24.58 23.04 8.65
N GLY A 105 24.82 21.73 8.49
CA GLY A 105 23.78 20.78 8.07
C GLY A 105 22.60 20.73 9.05
N THR A 106 22.89 20.70 10.35
CA THR A 106 21.85 20.74 11.39
C THR A 106 21.06 22.05 11.35
N GLN A 107 21.74 23.18 11.12
CA GLN A 107 21.07 24.49 10.98
C GLN A 107 20.14 24.54 9.76
N LEU A 108 20.58 24.00 8.62
CA LEU A 108 19.76 23.88 7.41
C LEU A 108 18.48 23.07 7.67
N CYS A 109 18.62 21.85 8.19
CA CYS A 109 17.46 21.00 8.51
C CYS A 109 16.53 21.67 9.53
N THR A 110 17.08 22.22 10.61
CA THR A 110 16.29 22.88 11.66
C THR A 110 15.49 24.06 11.11
N SER A 111 16.05 24.81 10.15
CA SER A 111 15.38 25.95 9.54
C SER A 111 14.19 25.50 8.68
N LEU A 112 14.36 24.44 7.89
CA LEU A 112 13.27 23.84 7.10
C LEU A 112 12.17 23.27 7.99
N ILE A 113 12.54 22.52 9.03
CA ILE A 113 11.60 21.95 10.02
C ILE A 113 10.78 23.05 10.70
N LYS A 114 11.43 24.13 11.16
CA LYS A 114 10.74 25.27 11.76
C LYS A 114 9.77 25.91 10.79
N ALA A 115 10.18 26.15 9.55
CA ALA A 115 9.31 26.72 8.52
C ALA A 115 8.08 25.83 8.25
N ALA A 116 8.25 24.50 8.22
CA ALA A 116 7.14 23.56 8.05
C ALA A 116 6.20 23.54 9.26
N LEU A 117 6.73 23.64 10.48
CA LEU A 117 5.95 23.73 11.73
C LEU A 117 5.08 25.01 11.78
N TYR A 118 5.53 26.12 11.19
CA TYR A 118 4.70 27.33 11.06
C TYR A 118 3.54 27.16 10.08
N LYS A 119 3.65 26.24 9.14
CA LYS A 119 2.70 26.04 8.04
C LYS A 119 1.75 24.85 8.24
N SER A 120 1.91 24.10 9.33
CA SER A 120 1.27 22.79 9.52
C SER A 120 0.90 22.61 10.98
N ASN A 121 -0.01 21.69 11.30
CA ASN A 121 -0.31 21.37 12.70
C ASN A 121 0.90 20.65 13.34
N PRO A 122 1.54 21.21 14.38
CA PRO A 122 2.69 20.57 15.03
C PRO A 122 2.39 19.19 15.60
N GLN A 123 1.15 18.93 16.03
CA GLN A 123 0.78 17.65 16.64
C GLN A 123 0.77 16.49 15.66
N SER A 124 0.65 16.78 14.36
CA SER A 124 0.51 15.78 13.29
C SER A 124 1.55 15.90 12.17
N LEU A 125 2.42 16.93 12.19
CA LEU A 125 3.50 17.05 11.23
C LEU A 125 4.54 15.95 11.47
N VAL A 126 4.96 15.29 10.39
CA VAL A 126 6.07 14.35 10.40
C VAL A 126 7.14 14.83 9.45
N VAL A 127 8.39 14.83 9.89
CA VAL A 127 9.55 15.09 9.03
C VAL A 127 10.16 13.75 8.65
N LEU A 128 10.33 13.49 7.36
CA LEU A 128 10.93 12.26 6.83
C LEU A 128 12.24 12.55 6.12
N ALA A 129 13.17 11.60 6.17
CA ALA A 129 14.41 11.64 5.39
C ALA A 129 14.86 10.22 5.03
N TYR A 130 15.29 10.02 3.79
CA TYR A 130 15.94 8.78 3.37
C TYR A 130 17.39 8.72 3.88
N ASN A 131 17.90 7.54 4.18
CA ASN A 131 19.27 7.25 4.61
C ASN A 131 20.32 7.39 3.47
N GLY A 132 20.15 8.42 2.67
CA GLY A 132 21.01 8.85 1.58
C GLY A 132 20.79 10.33 1.21
N ALA A 133 19.84 11.02 1.86
CA ALA A 133 19.55 12.43 1.64
C ALA A 133 20.74 13.35 1.97
N VAL A 134 21.72 12.85 2.74
CA VAL A 134 22.95 13.58 3.07
C VAL A 134 24.06 13.09 2.15
N THR A 135 24.41 13.92 1.17
CA THR A 135 25.40 13.55 0.15
C THR A 135 26.83 13.88 0.60
N GLY A 136 27.71 12.89 0.44
CA GLY A 136 29.16 13.07 0.38
C GLY A 136 29.61 13.11 -1.07
N GLU A 137 30.82 13.59 -1.35
CA GLU A 137 31.43 13.38 -2.67
C GLU A 137 31.71 11.87 -2.80
N ILE A 138 30.90 11.16 -3.59
CA ILE A 138 31.27 9.83 -4.06
C ILE A 138 32.17 10.08 -5.28
N ASP A 139 33.47 9.85 -5.11
CA ASP A 139 34.45 9.99 -6.19
C ASP A 139 34.09 9.00 -7.31
N SER A 140 33.86 9.51 -8.52
CA SER A 140 33.35 8.72 -9.65
C SER A 140 34.37 7.69 -10.19
N ASN A 141 35.60 7.69 -9.65
CA ASN A 141 36.71 6.82 -10.08
C ASN A 141 36.92 5.56 -9.21
N VAL A 142 36.01 5.28 -8.28
CA VAL A 142 36.16 4.18 -7.32
C VAL A 142 35.73 2.85 -7.97
N GLN A 143 36.55 1.80 -7.83
CA GLN A 143 36.22 0.46 -8.36
C GLN A 143 35.00 -0.16 -7.63
N CYS A 144 34.26 -1.05 -8.31
CA CYS A 144 33.01 -1.67 -7.82
C CYS A 144 33.02 -2.23 -6.38
N LYS A 145 34.16 -2.69 -5.85
CA LYS A 145 34.28 -3.20 -4.46
C LYS A 145 34.48 -2.10 -3.42
N GLU A 146 35.24 -1.07 -3.75
CA GLU A 146 35.43 0.09 -2.87
C GLU A 146 34.14 0.92 -2.83
N LEU A 147 33.35 0.90 -3.91
CA LEU A 147 32.01 1.50 -3.99
C LEU A 147 31.04 0.93 -2.94
N SER A 148 31.02 -0.38 -2.68
CA SER A 148 30.08 -0.96 -1.70
C SER A 148 30.46 -0.61 -0.25
N VAL A 149 31.74 -0.67 0.09
CA VAL A 149 32.24 -0.31 1.43
C VAL A 149 32.11 1.20 1.67
N ALA A 150 32.40 2.02 0.66
CA ALA A 150 32.23 3.47 0.73
C ALA A 150 30.74 3.86 0.83
N ALA A 151 29.86 3.18 0.09
CA ALA A 151 28.41 3.38 0.19
C ALA A 151 27.87 3.03 1.58
N GLU A 152 28.29 1.90 2.16
CA GLU A 152 27.94 1.53 3.54
C GLU A 152 28.44 2.56 4.57
N ALA A 153 29.69 3.01 4.43
CA ALA A 153 30.25 4.04 5.28
C ALA A 153 29.48 5.37 5.16
N GLN A 154 29.10 5.75 3.94
CA GLN A 154 28.28 6.93 3.67
C GLN A 154 26.88 6.80 4.30
N MET A 155 26.22 5.66 4.17
CA MET A 155 24.93 5.39 4.83
C MET A 155 25.05 5.45 6.36
N ARG A 156 26.14 4.95 6.96
CA ARG A 156 26.36 5.08 8.41
C ARG A 156 26.54 6.54 8.83
N MET A 157 27.31 7.32 8.08
CA MET A 157 27.49 8.75 8.34
C MET A 157 26.18 9.53 8.19
N SER A 158 25.38 9.21 7.16
CA SER A 158 24.06 9.79 6.94
C SER A 158 23.12 9.47 8.12
N ALA A 159 23.02 8.21 8.54
CA ALA A 159 22.22 7.80 9.70
C ALA A 159 22.66 8.53 10.99
N GLN A 160 23.97 8.63 11.26
CA GLN A 160 24.48 9.38 12.41
C GLN A 160 24.10 10.86 12.36
N PHE A 161 24.19 11.48 11.18
CA PHE A 161 23.77 12.86 10.99
C PHE A 161 22.26 13.03 11.22
N LEU A 162 21.41 12.20 10.63
CA LEU A 162 19.95 12.27 10.79
C LEU A 162 19.56 12.12 12.26
N ARG A 163 20.21 11.20 12.99
CA ARG A 163 20.03 11.03 14.43
C ARG A 163 20.46 12.27 15.23
N SER A 164 21.54 12.95 14.81
CA SER A 164 21.99 14.19 15.44
C SER A 164 21.03 15.36 15.24
N VAL A 165 20.22 15.34 14.16
CA VAL A 165 19.13 16.31 13.94
C VAL A 165 17.89 15.95 14.79
N GLY A 166 17.81 14.72 15.30
CA GLY A 166 16.73 14.23 16.14
C GLY A 166 15.84 13.18 15.47
N LEU A 167 16.08 12.87 14.19
CA LEU A 167 15.28 11.84 13.52
C LEU A 167 15.64 10.45 14.04
N ARG A 168 14.68 9.53 14.03
CA ARG A 168 14.81 8.12 14.44
C ARG A 168 14.27 7.21 13.35
N ARG A 169 14.82 6.00 13.23
CA ARG A 169 14.47 5.11 12.12
C ARG A 169 13.01 4.64 12.20
N ILE A 170 12.34 4.55 11.05
CA ILE A 170 11.00 3.94 10.93
C ILE A 170 11.17 2.45 10.69
N GLY A 171 10.74 1.62 11.65
CA GLY A 171 10.87 0.16 11.54
C GLY A 171 12.30 -0.29 11.26
N THR A 172 12.46 -1.24 10.34
CA THR A 172 13.76 -1.65 9.77
C THR A 172 14.07 -0.97 8.43
N THR A 173 13.37 0.10 8.06
CA THR A 173 13.51 0.77 6.76
C THR A 173 14.75 1.67 6.68
N ASP A 174 15.05 2.20 5.49
CA ASP A 174 16.08 3.23 5.28
C ASP A 174 15.54 4.63 5.54
N TRP A 175 14.34 4.75 6.08
CA TRP A 175 13.71 6.01 6.37
C TRP A 175 13.82 6.36 7.84
N PHE A 176 14.00 7.66 8.07
CA PHE A 176 14.03 8.26 9.38
C PHE A 176 12.88 9.25 9.50
N ALA A 177 12.32 9.36 10.70
CA ALA A 177 11.24 10.28 11.01
C ALA A 177 11.56 11.14 12.23
N LEU A 178 10.97 12.34 12.28
CA LEU A 178 10.88 13.19 13.45
C LEU A 178 9.44 13.71 13.57
N SER A 179 8.82 13.51 14.73
CA SER A 179 7.48 14.03 15.00
C SER A 179 7.56 15.50 15.38
N GLY A 180 6.68 16.32 14.82
CA GLY A 180 6.46 17.70 15.27
C GLY A 180 5.89 17.77 16.69
N ASN A 181 5.28 16.68 17.19
CA ASN A 181 4.75 16.61 18.54
C ASN A 181 5.90 16.44 19.55
N PRO A 182 6.16 17.42 20.43
CA PRO A 182 7.28 17.36 21.38
C PRO A 182 7.13 16.26 22.44
N ARG A 183 5.93 15.67 22.60
CA ARG A 183 5.68 14.56 23.53
C ARG A 183 5.90 13.18 22.90
N HIS A 184 6.18 13.12 21.61
CA HIS A 184 6.41 11.84 20.92
C HIS A 184 7.67 11.14 21.44
N ALA A 185 7.66 9.81 21.49
CA ALA A 185 8.75 8.99 22.03
C ALA A 185 10.10 9.20 21.31
N CYS A 186 10.08 9.62 20.03
CA CYS A 186 11.29 9.91 19.27
C CYS A 186 12.19 10.99 19.90
N HIS A 187 11.60 11.93 20.68
CA HIS A 187 12.35 12.98 21.37
C HIS A 187 13.07 12.49 22.64
N GLN A 188 12.65 11.34 23.17
CA GLN A 188 13.22 10.75 24.38
C GLN A 188 14.21 9.62 24.06
N LEU A 189 14.06 8.97 22.90
CA LEU A 189 14.95 7.90 22.47
C LEU A 189 16.35 8.46 22.15
N ALA A 190 17.38 7.97 22.82
CA ALA A 190 18.75 8.39 22.53
C ALA A 190 19.20 7.90 21.15
N ALA A 191 20.09 8.65 20.49
CA ALA A 191 20.61 8.29 19.17
C ALA A 191 21.32 6.92 19.14
N ALA A 192 21.93 6.52 20.26
CA ALA A 192 22.61 5.22 20.39
C ALA A 192 21.65 4.05 20.69
N GLU A 193 20.42 4.34 21.11
CA GLU A 193 19.36 3.36 21.39
C GLU A 193 18.42 3.17 20.19
N ASP A 194 18.54 4.03 19.17
CA ASP A 194 17.80 3.89 17.93
C ASP A 194 18.21 2.64 17.15
N PHE A 195 17.27 2.06 16.40
CA PHE A 195 17.52 0.79 15.72
C PHE A 195 18.62 0.92 14.66
N ASP A 196 19.65 0.08 14.80
CA ASP A 196 20.68 -0.15 13.79
C ASP A 196 20.45 -1.47 13.08
N ARG A 197 20.55 -1.44 11.75
CA ARG A 197 20.42 -2.65 10.95
C ARG A 197 21.61 -3.59 11.22
N PRO A 198 21.34 -4.89 11.38
CA PRO A 198 22.41 -5.87 11.49
C PRO A 198 23.24 -5.90 10.21
N LEU A 199 24.55 -5.98 10.38
CA LEU A 199 25.50 -6.13 9.28
C LEU A 199 25.66 -7.61 8.97
N PHE A 200 25.44 -8.01 7.72
CA PHE A 200 25.72 -9.36 7.26
C PHE A 200 27.09 -9.37 6.61
N THR A 201 28.05 -10.03 7.24
CA THR A 201 29.36 -10.29 6.64
C THR A 201 29.19 -11.29 5.51
N GLN A 202 29.59 -10.92 4.30
CA GLN A 202 29.72 -11.91 3.23
C GLN A 202 30.72 -12.99 3.67
N PRO A 203 30.38 -14.28 3.56
CA PRO A 203 31.39 -15.32 3.56
C PRO A 203 32.44 -15.02 2.48
N GLN A 204 33.63 -15.61 2.57
CA GLN A 204 34.62 -15.55 1.49
C GLN A 204 33.93 -15.76 0.13
N LYS A 205 34.15 -14.83 -0.81
CA LYS A 205 33.53 -14.84 -2.15
C LYS A 205 33.63 -16.23 -2.77
N SER A 206 32.48 -16.88 -2.93
CA SER A 206 32.33 -18.09 -3.71
C SER A 206 31.46 -17.76 -4.91
N GLU A 207 32.09 -17.68 -6.09
CA GLU A 207 31.38 -17.40 -7.35
C GLU A 207 30.24 -18.40 -7.59
N LEU A 208 30.41 -19.65 -7.12
CA LEU A 208 29.40 -20.69 -7.20
C LEU A 208 28.18 -20.41 -6.31
N LEU A 209 28.37 -19.84 -5.11
CA LEU A 209 27.27 -19.44 -4.23
C LEU A 209 26.57 -18.19 -4.77
N ASP A 210 27.33 -17.22 -5.28
CA ASP A 210 26.77 -16.02 -5.92
C ASP A 210 25.87 -16.40 -7.11
N GLN A 211 26.29 -17.35 -7.94
CA GLN A 211 25.48 -17.89 -9.03
C GLN A 211 24.21 -18.60 -8.52
N LEU A 212 24.29 -19.37 -7.43
CA LEU A 212 23.12 -20.03 -6.85
C LEU A 212 22.09 -19.02 -6.34
N LEU A 213 22.54 -18.03 -5.55
CA LEU A 213 21.69 -16.96 -5.04
C LEU A 213 21.10 -16.13 -6.19
N GLY A 214 21.88 -15.86 -7.23
CA GLY A 214 21.43 -15.20 -8.45
C GLY A 214 20.35 -15.98 -9.18
N ASN A 215 20.51 -17.31 -9.32
CA ASN A 215 19.51 -18.18 -9.93
C ASN A 215 18.20 -18.17 -9.16
N LEU A 216 18.24 -18.25 -7.83
CA LEU A 216 17.04 -18.19 -6.98
C LEU A 216 16.33 -16.84 -7.09
N ARG A 217 17.09 -15.73 -7.10
CA ARG A 217 16.55 -14.37 -7.23
C ARG A 217 15.97 -14.08 -8.61
N SER A 218 16.48 -14.69 -9.67
CA SER A 218 16.07 -14.35 -11.04
C SER A 218 14.67 -14.90 -11.37
N ALA A 219 13.83 -14.02 -11.92
CA ALA A 219 12.54 -14.41 -12.51
C ALA A 219 12.70 -15.13 -13.87
N SER A 220 13.82 -14.95 -14.56
CA SER A 220 14.08 -15.62 -15.85
C SER A 220 14.44 -17.11 -15.71
N VAL A 221 14.86 -17.52 -14.52
CA VAL A 221 15.23 -18.91 -14.22
C VAL A 221 14.00 -19.63 -13.67
N SER A 222 13.58 -20.70 -14.34
CA SER A 222 12.47 -21.52 -13.90
C SER A 222 12.72 -22.15 -12.52
N ASP A 223 11.64 -22.48 -11.81
CA ASP A 223 11.73 -23.17 -10.53
C ASP A 223 12.45 -24.52 -10.66
N ALA A 224 12.19 -25.27 -11.74
CA ALA A 224 12.88 -26.54 -12.01
C ALA A 224 14.41 -26.35 -12.19
N GLY A 225 14.84 -25.32 -12.90
CA GLY A 225 16.27 -25.00 -13.03
C GLY A 225 16.90 -24.53 -11.72
N SER A 226 16.13 -23.81 -10.91
CA SER A 226 16.56 -23.38 -9.57
C SER A 226 16.71 -24.57 -8.61
N LEU A 227 15.79 -25.54 -8.67
CA LEU A 227 15.86 -26.78 -7.89
C LEU A 227 17.06 -27.63 -8.30
N GLN A 228 17.30 -27.82 -9.60
CA GLN A 228 18.48 -28.55 -10.08
C GLN A 228 19.79 -27.88 -9.60
N ALA A 229 19.83 -26.55 -9.60
CA ALA A 229 20.96 -25.78 -9.10
C ALA A 229 21.20 -25.97 -7.59
N LEU A 230 20.14 -26.14 -6.79
CA LEU A 230 20.21 -26.48 -5.37
C LEU A 230 20.71 -27.92 -5.17
N GLU A 231 20.10 -28.89 -5.82
CA GLU A 231 20.43 -30.33 -5.70
C GLU A 231 21.87 -30.64 -6.11
N THR A 232 22.42 -29.89 -7.08
CA THR A 232 23.80 -30.07 -7.53
C THR A 232 24.81 -29.50 -6.54
N ARG A 233 24.45 -28.46 -5.78
CA ARG A 233 25.39 -27.67 -4.97
C ARG A 233 25.29 -27.92 -3.47
N LEU A 234 24.13 -28.35 -3.00
CA LEU A 234 23.86 -28.59 -1.59
C LEU A 234 23.79 -30.10 -1.35
N ASN A 235 24.49 -30.58 -0.33
CA ASN A 235 24.34 -31.94 0.15
C ASN A 235 23.36 -31.97 1.33
N PRO A 236 22.15 -32.54 1.18
CA PRO A 236 21.19 -32.62 2.28
C PRO A 236 21.66 -33.45 3.48
N SER A 237 22.64 -34.33 3.28
CA SER A 237 23.21 -35.15 4.35
C SER A 237 24.21 -34.38 5.23
N ASP A 238 24.68 -33.21 4.76
CA ASP A 238 25.63 -32.37 5.49
C ASP A 238 25.01 -31.02 5.88
N GLN A 239 24.29 -31.03 7.01
CA GLN A 239 23.69 -29.81 7.57
C GLN A 239 24.72 -28.79 8.10
N ARG A 240 26.02 -29.12 8.11
CA ARG A 240 27.11 -28.19 8.45
C ARG A 240 27.70 -27.51 7.22
N ASP A 241 27.22 -27.83 6.02
CA ASP A 241 27.61 -27.14 4.81
C ASP A 241 27.21 -25.65 4.89
N GLN A 242 28.22 -24.78 4.83
CA GLN A 242 28.05 -23.32 4.90
C GLN A 242 27.15 -22.77 3.79
N ALA A 243 26.99 -23.52 2.70
CA ALA A 243 26.12 -23.17 1.58
C ALA A 243 24.64 -23.06 1.98
N TRP A 244 24.16 -23.82 2.98
CA TRP A 244 22.79 -23.68 3.52
C TRP A 244 22.56 -22.32 4.19
N THR A 245 23.60 -21.81 4.84
CA THR A 245 23.58 -20.53 5.57
C THR A 245 24.06 -19.35 4.73
N ALA A 246 24.36 -19.55 3.44
CA ALA A 246 24.80 -18.48 2.55
C ALA A 246 23.70 -17.42 2.39
N THR A 247 24.09 -16.15 2.48
CA THR A 247 23.18 -15.01 2.33
C THR A 247 23.66 -14.03 1.29
N ASP A 248 22.73 -13.26 0.74
CA ASP A 248 23.03 -12.07 -0.04
C ASP A 248 23.49 -10.88 0.86
N PRO A 249 23.82 -9.70 0.28
CA PRO A 249 24.25 -8.53 1.07
C PRO A 249 23.24 -8.01 2.09
N VAL A 250 21.96 -8.36 1.98
CA VAL A 250 20.90 -7.95 2.92
C VAL A 250 20.44 -9.10 3.81
N GLY A 251 21.20 -10.21 3.87
CA GLY A 251 20.93 -11.33 4.76
C GLY A 251 19.86 -12.31 4.25
N ASN A 252 19.39 -12.19 3.01
CA ASN A 252 18.47 -13.19 2.44
C ASN A 252 19.23 -14.48 2.15
N ASN A 253 18.86 -15.56 2.85
CA ASN A 253 19.32 -16.91 2.54
C ASN A 253 18.59 -17.52 1.32
N ILE A 254 18.96 -18.74 0.96
CA ILE A 254 18.35 -19.48 -0.16
C ILE A 254 16.82 -19.62 -0.05
N LEU A 255 16.27 -19.76 1.16
CA LEU A 255 14.83 -19.91 1.38
C LEU A 255 14.10 -18.59 1.18
N HIS A 256 14.65 -17.48 1.66
CA HIS A 256 14.11 -16.14 1.39
C HIS A 256 14.01 -15.87 -0.12
N LEU A 257 15.08 -16.16 -0.86
CA LEU A 257 15.16 -15.90 -2.30
C LEU A 257 14.20 -16.80 -3.10
N ALA A 258 14.10 -18.09 -2.76
CA ALA A 258 13.15 -19.01 -3.38
C ALA A 258 11.70 -18.59 -3.12
N ALA A 259 11.39 -18.28 -1.86
CA ALA A 259 10.05 -17.90 -1.41
C ALA A 259 9.59 -16.59 -2.07
N CYS A 260 10.44 -15.56 -2.08
CA CYS A 260 10.19 -14.27 -2.73
C CYS A 260 9.75 -14.42 -4.19
N ARG A 261 10.31 -15.39 -4.91
CA ARG A 261 10.00 -15.61 -6.34
C ARG A 261 8.91 -16.64 -6.59
N GLY A 262 8.22 -17.12 -5.56
CA GLY A 262 7.19 -18.14 -5.69
C GLY A 262 7.73 -19.44 -6.31
N LYS A 263 9.00 -19.77 -6.04
CA LYS A 263 9.65 -21.00 -6.52
C LYS A 263 9.28 -22.15 -5.60
N PHE A 264 8.04 -22.63 -5.74
CA PHE A 264 7.44 -23.59 -4.82
C PHE A 264 8.25 -24.88 -4.66
N ARG A 265 8.73 -25.50 -5.75
CA ARG A 265 9.48 -26.76 -5.69
C ARG A 265 10.80 -26.56 -4.94
N SER A 266 11.53 -25.49 -5.28
CA SER A 266 12.75 -25.10 -4.56
C SER A 266 12.48 -24.82 -3.08
N THR A 267 11.42 -24.07 -2.78
CA THR A 267 11.00 -23.73 -1.41
C THR A 267 10.70 -24.99 -0.61
N LYS A 268 9.86 -25.87 -1.16
CA LYS A 268 9.48 -27.13 -0.51
C LYS A 268 10.71 -28.00 -0.26
N TRP A 269 11.59 -28.14 -1.25
CA TRP A 269 12.81 -28.93 -1.10
C TRP A 269 13.71 -28.39 0.01
N ILE A 270 13.90 -27.06 0.10
CA ILE A 270 14.70 -26.45 1.15
C ILE A 270 14.06 -26.68 2.53
N VAL A 271 12.74 -26.50 2.66
CA VAL A 271 12.02 -26.72 3.92
C VAL A 271 12.10 -28.18 4.38
N ASP A 272 11.95 -29.13 3.45
CA ASP A 272 11.99 -30.57 3.75
C ASP A 272 13.37 -31.02 4.26
N HIS A 273 14.47 -30.39 3.81
CA HIS A 273 15.84 -30.80 4.15
C HIS A 273 16.52 -29.91 5.21
N TYR A 274 16.14 -28.64 5.32
CA TYR A 274 16.72 -27.67 6.26
C TYR A 274 15.64 -26.71 6.81
N PRO A 275 14.72 -27.20 7.66
CA PRO A 275 13.60 -26.41 8.17
C PRO A 275 14.02 -25.25 9.09
N ALA A 276 15.23 -25.28 9.65
CA ALA A 276 15.74 -24.20 10.51
C ALA A 276 15.79 -22.82 9.81
N LEU A 277 15.80 -22.78 8.48
CA LEU A 277 15.76 -21.52 7.72
C LEU A 277 14.38 -20.83 7.76
N LEU A 278 13.31 -21.52 8.18
CA LEU A 278 11.97 -20.94 8.33
C LEU A 278 11.95 -19.76 9.32
N GLU A 279 12.76 -19.86 10.38
CA GLU A 279 12.87 -18.87 11.45
C GLU A 279 14.07 -17.92 11.25
N ALA A 280 14.80 -18.06 10.15
CA ALA A 280 15.92 -17.17 9.86
C ALA A 280 15.39 -15.78 9.48
N HIS A 281 16.08 -14.72 9.93
CA HIS A 281 15.71 -13.34 9.67
C HIS A 281 16.79 -12.64 8.84
N ASN A 282 16.37 -11.88 7.82
CA ASN A 282 17.26 -11.04 7.03
C ASN A 282 17.55 -9.68 7.74
N ALA A 283 18.24 -8.76 7.06
CA ALA A 283 18.57 -7.43 7.60
C ALA A 283 17.37 -6.53 7.88
N HIS A 284 16.22 -6.86 7.29
CA HIS A 284 14.96 -6.18 7.53
C HIS A 284 14.15 -6.83 8.66
N GLY A 285 14.66 -7.91 9.28
CA GLY A 285 13.94 -8.68 10.28
C GLY A 285 12.78 -9.47 9.70
N GLU A 286 12.81 -9.79 8.41
CA GLU A 286 11.79 -10.60 7.75
C GLU A 286 12.23 -12.07 7.71
N THR A 287 11.29 -12.97 7.97
CA THR A 287 11.43 -14.41 7.69
C THR A 287 11.19 -14.70 6.20
N PRO A 288 11.47 -15.90 5.69
CA PRO A 288 11.13 -16.25 4.31
C PRO A 288 9.64 -16.10 3.99
N LEU A 289 8.75 -16.39 4.95
CA LEU A 289 7.32 -16.13 4.81
C LEU A 289 7.05 -14.62 4.71
N GLY A 290 7.68 -13.81 5.57
CA GLY A 290 7.56 -12.35 5.54
C GLY A 290 7.98 -11.75 4.20
N VAL A 291 9.13 -12.17 3.66
CA VAL A 291 9.61 -11.70 2.34
C VAL A 291 8.66 -12.13 1.22
N CYS A 292 8.15 -13.37 1.25
CA CYS A 292 7.17 -13.85 0.28
C CYS A 292 5.89 -13.00 0.30
N GLN A 293 5.34 -12.74 1.49
CA GLN A 293 4.14 -11.91 1.66
C GLN A 293 4.37 -10.45 1.27
N SER A 294 5.53 -9.88 1.59
CA SER A 294 5.95 -8.54 1.17
C SER A 294 5.96 -8.43 -0.37
N TYR A 295 6.55 -9.42 -1.05
CA TYR A 295 6.58 -9.43 -2.52
C TYR A 295 5.20 -9.67 -3.14
N MET A 296 4.38 -10.54 -2.54
CA MET A 296 2.99 -10.74 -2.95
C MET A 296 2.20 -9.42 -2.86
N GLU A 297 2.36 -8.64 -1.79
CA GLU A 297 1.71 -7.33 -1.68
C GLU A 297 2.20 -6.34 -2.75
N GLU A 298 3.49 -6.37 -3.10
CA GLU A 298 4.06 -5.56 -4.18
C GLU A 298 3.38 -5.88 -5.52
N ILE A 299 3.38 -7.14 -5.96
CA ILE A 299 2.77 -7.53 -7.25
C ILE A 299 1.24 -7.41 -7.27
N ARG A 300 0.60 -7.40 -6.09
CA ARG A 300 -0.83 -7.13 -5.96
C ARG A 300 -1.14 -5.67 -6.29
N THR A 301 -0.28 -4.76 -5.83
CA THR A 301 -0.56 -3.31 -5.87
C THR A 301 0.08 -2.62 -7.06
N GLN A 302 1.19 -3.15 -7.56
CA GLN A 302 2.09 -2.46 -8.47
C GLN A 302 2.57 -3.37 -9.60
N LEU A 303 2.77 -2.76 -10.77
CA LEU A 303 3.40 -3.38 -11.94
C LEU A 303 4.54 -2.48 -12.41
N GLN A 304 5.76 -3.00 -12.41
CA GLN A 304 6.92 -2.31 -12.95
C GLN A 304 6.93 -2.39 -14.48
N HIS A 305 6.94 -1.24 -15.16
CA HIS A 305 7.06 -1.13 -16.61
C HIS A 305 8.20 -0.18 -16.98
N GLY A 306 9.41 -0.73 -17.19
CA GLY A 306 10.60 0.08 -17.40
C GLY A 306 10.97 0.85 -16.13
N ALA A 307 10.97 2.18 -16.21
CA ALA A 307 11.24 3.07 -15.08
C ALA A 307 9.96 3.56 -14.37
N MET A 308 8.77 3.14 -14.82
CA MET A 308 7.48 3.58 -14.28
C MET A 308 6.85 2.51 -13.39
N THR A 309 6.21 2.94 -12.30
CA THR A 309 5.39 2.07 -11.45
C THR A 309 3.92 2.27 -11.78
N ILE A 310 3.24 1.24 -12.30
CA ILE A 310 1.81 1.31 -12.59
C ILE A 310 1.03 0.72 -11.42
N MET A 311 0.09 1.48 -10.87
CA MET A 311 -0.81 0.98 -9.82
C MET A 311 -1.87 0.05 -10.43
N VAL A 312 -1.92 -1.20 -9.96
CA VAL A 312 -2.79 -2.26 -10.50
C VAL A 312 -3.67 -2.93 -9.46
N ALA A 313 -3.75 -2.38 -8.25
CA ALA A 313 -4.52 -2.94 -7.13
C ALA A 313 -5.98 -3.28 -7.51
N ASP A 314 -6.66 -2.37 -8.21
CA ASP A 314 -8.06 -2.58 -8.62
C ASP A 314 -8.22 -3.60 -9.77
N HIS A 315 -7.11 -3.98 -10.42
CA HIS A 315 -7.06 -4.96 -11.49
C HIS A 315 -6.55 -6.33 -11.03
N PHE A 316 -6.25 -6.47 -9.74
CA PHE A 316 -5.77 -7.71 -9.17
C PHE A 316 -6.81 -8.85 -9.33
N SER A 317 -6.37 -9.99 -9.84
CA SER A 317 -7.24 -11.15 -10.10
C SER A 317 -6.95 -12.35 -9.19
N GLY A 318 -6.05 -12.18 -8.23
CA GLY A 318 -5.59 -13.23 -7.33
C GLY A 318 -4.15 -13.66 -7.63
N PHE A 319 -3.51 -14.21 -6.61
CA PHE A 319 -2.15 -14.74 -6.73
C PHE A 319 -2.11 -16.02 -7.56
N GLN A 320 -0.98 -16.20 -8.25
CA GLN A 320 -0.70 -17.44 -8.98
C GLN A 320 -0.53 -18.62 -8.02
N GLN A 321 -0.82 -19.83 -8.51
CA GLN A 321 -0.84 -21.06 -7.71
C GLN A 321 0.50 -21.32 -7.00
N ASN A 322 1.62 -21.04 -7.66
CA ASN A 322 2.96 -21.22 -7.11
C ASN A 322 3.20 -20.39 -5.83
N PHE A 323 2.69 -19.15 -5.75
CA PHE A 323 2.76 -18.34 -4.53
C PHE A 323 1.88 -18.91 -3.42
N ILE A 324 0.67 -19.37 -3.76
CA ILE A 324 -0.24 -20.02 -2.80
C ILE A 324 0.43 -21.25 -2.19
N ASP A 325 1.02 -22.10 -3.03
CA ASP A 325 1.73 -23.32 -2.60
C ASP A 325 3.01 -23.00 -1.82
N THR A 326 3.72 -21.93 -2.19
CA THR A 326 4.91 -21.43 -1.45
C THR A 326 4.52 -20.98 -0.04
N VAL A 327 3.48 -20.15 0.11
CA VAL A 327 2.98 -19.73 1.43
C VAL A 327 2.53 -20.93 2.26
N LYS A 328 1.87 -21.89 1.62
CA LYS A 328 1.45 -23.14 2.26
C LYS A 328 2.64 -23.92 2.82
N ALA A 329 3.68 -24.12 2.02
CA ALA A 329 4.90 -24.82 2.42
C ALA A 329 5.59 -24.12 3.60
N LEU A 330 5.69 -22.79 3.56
CA LEU A 330 6.32 -22.00 4.62
C LEU A 330 5.53 -21.99 5.94
N LYS A 331 4.21 -22.17 5.89
CA LYS A 331 3.36 -22.29 7.09
C LYS A 331 3.34 -23.71 7.68
N GLY A 332 3.90 -24.70 6.99
CA GLY A 332 3.88 -26.11 7.43
C GLY A 332 2.52 -26.81 7.30
N ASN A 333 1.55 -26.23 6.57
CA ASN A 333 0.20 -26.79 6.44
C ASN A 333 0.09 -27.67 5.20
N ASN A 334 -0.15 -28.98 5.34
CA ASN A 334 -0.31 -29.88 4.19
C ASN A 334 -1.73 -29.90 3.60
N GLU A 335 -2.75 -29.45 4.33
CA GLU A 335 -4.14 -29.38 3.86
C GLU A 335 -4.67 -27.96 4.04
N LEU A 336 -5.20 -27.37 2.95
CA LEU A 336 -5.89 -26.09 2.97
C LEU A 336 -7.36 -26.38 2.72
N THR A 337 -8.25 -25.76 3.50
CA THR A 337 -9.66 -25.73 3.13
C THR A 337 -9.85 -24.84 1.90
N ASP A 338 -10.97 -24.99 1.18
CA ASP A 338 -11.32 -24.08 0.08
C ASP A 338 -11.37 -22.61 0.52
N HIS A 339 -11.73 -22.36 1.78
CA HIS A 339 -11.72 -21.02 2.37
C HIS A 339 -10.30 -20.49 2.53
N ASP A 340 -9.37 -21.31 3.04
CA ASP A 340 -7.97 -20.90 3.20
C ASP A 340 -7.32 -20.63 1.85
N PHE A 341 -7.59 -21.47 0.86
CA PHE A 341 -7.14 -21.27 -0.51
C PHE A 341 -7.59 -19.90 -1.05
N LYS A 342 -8.89 -19.60 -0.97
CA LYS A 342 -9.45 -18.33 -1.45
C LYS A 342 -8.88 -17.13 -0.69
N ARG A 343 -8.72 -17.26 0.64
CA ARG A 343 -8.15 -16.20 1.49
C ARG A 343 -6.70 -15.89 1.13
N ILE A 344 -5.88 -16.91 0.89
CA ILE A 344 -4.50 -16.70 0.44
C ILE A 344 -4.52 -16.11 -0.97
N LYS A 345 -5.29 -16.68 -1.90
CA LYS A 345 -5.40 -16.22 -3.30
C LYS A 345 -5.71 -14.73 -3.39
N PHE A 346 -6.58 -14.23 -2.53
CA PHE A 346 -7.02 -12.84 -2.56
C PHE A 346 -6.43 -11.96 -1.46
N GLY A 347 -5.40 -12.42 -0.73
CA GLY A 347 -4.66 -11.60 0.23
C GLY A 347 -5.43 -11.23 1.50
N CYS A 348 -6.41 -12.04 1.91
CA CYS A 348 -7.14 -11.83 3.16
C CYS A 348 -6.19 -11.91 4.36
N THR A 349 -6.22 -10.89 5.21
CA THR A 349 -5.43 -10.83 6.45
C THR A 349 -6.26 -11.02 7.72
N CYS A 350 -7.58 -10.79 7.67
CA CYS A 350 -8.45 -10.96 8.84
C CYS A 350 -8.86 -12.42 9.10
N GLY A 351 -8.66 -13.31 8.12
CA GLY A 351 -9.12 -14.70 8.21
C GLY A 351 -10.64 -14.86 8.21
N GLN A 352 -11.40 -13.82 7.83
CA GLN A 352 -12.86 -13.81 7.82
C GLN A 352 -13.47 -13.31 6.50
N CYS A 353 -12.68 -13.08 5.45
CA CYS A 353 -13.25 -12.67 4.17
C CYS A 353 -14.10 -13.78 3.55
N ASP A 354 -15.30 -13.40 3.10
CA ASP A 354 -16.16 -14.24 2.30
C ASP A 354 -15.62 -14.38 0.89
N ALA A 355 -15.60 -15.63 0.42
CA ALA A 355 -14.88 -16.05 -0.79
C ALA A 355 -13.43 -15.55 -0.87
N GLY A 356 -12.82 -15.19 0.27
CA GLY A 356 -11.45 -14.68 0.36
C GLY A 356 -11.27 -13.20 0.03
N PHE A 357 -12.25 -12.51 -0.56
CA PHE A 357 -12.10 -11.13 -1.03
C PHE A 357 -13.00 -10.11 -0.32
N LEU A 358 -14.24 -10.45 0.06
CA LEU A 358 -15.15 -9.51 0.73
C LEU A 358 -14.92 -9.55 2.24
N SER A 359 -14.30 -8.52 2.82
CA SER A 359 -14.07 -8.45 4.26
C SER A 359 -15.34 -8.05 5.04
N PRO A 360 -15.41 -8.32 6.35
CA PRO A 360 -16.54 -7.88 7.18
C PRO A 360 -16.74 -6.36 7.15
N ARG A 361 -15.65 -5.57 7.21
CA ARG A 361 -15.72 -4.10 7.12
C ARG A 361 -16.19 -3.63 5.74
N MET A 362 -15.67 -4.20 4.65
CA MET A 362 -16.13 -3.87 3.30
C MET A 362 -17.63 -4.17 3.12
N ARG A 363 -18.10 -5.34 3.58
CA ARG A 363 -19.53 -5.70 3.57
C ARG A 363 -20.37 -4.67 4.33
N GLN A 364 -19.92 -4.26 5.51
CA GLN A 364 -20.61 -3.28 6.34
C GLN A 364 -20.66 -1.89 5.67
N GLN A 365 -19.56 -1.47 5.04
CA GLN A 365 -19.51 -0.22 4.26
C GLN A 365 -20.49 -0.24 3.08
N LEU A 366 -20.55 -1.34 2.32
CA LEU A 366 -21.53 -1.49 1.24
C LEU A 366 -22.97 -1.43 1.76
N PHE A 367 -23.22 -2.01 2.94
CA PHE A 367 -24.54 -1.98 3.57
C PHE A 367 -24.93 -0.56 4.01
N TRP A 368 -24.02 0.17 4.65
CA TRP A 368 -24.25 1.56 5.05
C TRP A 368 -24.37 2.52 3.88
N ALA A 369 -23.77 2.20 2.73
CA ALA A 369 -23.95 3.00 1.51
C ALA A 369 -25.30 2.74 0.83
N VAL A 370 -25.73 1.47 0.74
CA VAL A 370 -26.91 1.13 -0.06
C VAL A 370 -28.24 1.57 0.57
N GLU A 371 -28.37 1.57 1.90
CA GLU A 371 -29.64 1.93 2.54
C GLU A 371 -29.99 3.43 2.38
N PRO A 372 -29.12 4.38 2.75
CA PRO A 372 -29.39 5.80 2.51
C PRO A 372 -29.56 6.11 1.03
N LEU A 373 -28.78 5.44 0.17
CA LEU A 373 -28.88 5.62 -1.26
C LEU A 373 -30.23 5.15 -1.83
N TYR A 374 -30.78 4.04 -1.35
CA TYR A 374 -32.11 3.59 -1.75
C TYR A 374 -33.20 4.60 -1.33
N ASP A 375 -33.10 5.14 -0.13
CA ASP A 375 -34.05 6.14 0.39
C ASP A 375 -33.96 7.44 -0.42
N GLU A 376 -32.75 7.93 -0.70
CA GLU A 376 -32.50 9.11 -1.53
C GLU A 376 -33.04 8.94 -2.94
N LEU A 377 -32.74 7.81 -3.59
CA LEU A 377 -33.23 7.50 -4.93
C LEU A 377 -34.75 7.33 -4.98
N THR A 378 -35.36 6.81 -3.91
CA THR A 378 -36.81 6.70 -3.78
C THR A 378 -37.44 8.08 -3.68
N MET A 379 -36.92 8.94 -2.80
CA MET A 379 -37.37 10.33 -2.67
C MET A 379 -37.19 11.11 -3.99
N MET A 380 -36.04 10.96 -4.64
CA MET A 380 -35.75 11.58 -5.93
C MET A 380 -36.75 11.12 -6.99
N TYR A 381 -36.99 9.81 -7.10
CA TYR A 381 -37.98 9.24 -8.02
C TYR A 381 -39.39 9.80 -7.80
N GLU A 382 -39.80 9.97 -6.54
CA GLU A 382 -41.10 10.53 -6.17
C GLU A 382 -41.20 12.04 -6.49
N CYS A 383 -40.16 12.81 -6.19
CA CYS A 383 -40.11 14.25 -6.47
C CYS A 383 -39.98 14.59 -7.96
N THR A 384 -39.40 13.68 -8.75
CA THR A 384 -39.17 13.83 -10.19
C THR A 384 -40.19 13.06 -11.04
N GLU A 385 -41.32 12.64 -10.45
CA GLU A 385 -42.29 11.77 -11.12
C GLU A 385 -42.71 12.31 -12.51
N ASP A 386 -42.96 13.63 -12.55
CA ASP A 386 -43.36 14.39 -13.75
C ASP A 386 -42.17 14.96 -14.55
N ASP A 387 -40.96 14.95 -13.99
CA ASP A 387 -39.73 15.43 -14.64
C ASP A 387 -38.66 14.33 -14.69
N ALA A 388 -38.87 13.39 -15.60
CA ALA A 388 -37.95 12.29 -15.83
C ALA A 388 -36.56 12.74 -16.33
N ALA A 389 -36.44 13.96 -16.86
CA ALA A 389 -35.17 14.52 -17.28
C ALA A 389 -34.32 14.86 -16.06
N MET A 390 -34.92 15.57 -15.09
CA MET A 390 -34.27 15.91 -13.83
C MET A 390 -33.71 14.68 -13.10
N PHE A 391 -34.48 13.60 -12.98
CA PHE A 391 -34.01 12.34 -12.38
C PHE A 391 -32.73 11.80 -13.04
N VAL A 392 -32.70 11.76 -14.37
CA VAL A 392 -31.57 11.21 -15.12
C VAL A 392 -30.37 12.15 -15.08
N ASP A 393 -30.60 13.46 -15.11
CA ASP A 393 -29.55 14.47 -15.01
C ASP A 393 -28.87 14.42 -13.62
N GLU A 394 -29.65 14.29 -12.53
CA GLU A 394 -29.12 14.09 -11.18
C GLU A 394 -28.34 12.79 -11.06
N LEU A 395 -28.85 11.66 -11.57
CA LEU A 395 -28.10 10.40 -11.61
C LEU A 395 -26.78 10.51 -12.36
N THR A 396 -26.76 11.20 -13.50
CA THR A 396 -25.56 11.37 -14.32
C THR A 396 -24.53 12.25 -13.61
N LEU A 397 -24.99 13.24 -12.85
CA LEU A 397 -24.12 14.09 -12.02
C LEU A 397 -23.55 13.34 -10.82
N MET A 398 -24.34 12.47 -10.19
CA MET A 398 -23.90 11.67 -9.05
C MET A 398 -22.96 10.52 -9.45
N TYR A 399 -23.18 9.91 -10.62
CA TYR A 399 -22.47 8.70 -11.04
C TYR A 399 -21.82 8.89 -12.41
N GLY A 400 -20.50 9.09 -12.41
CA GLY A 400 -19.73 9.33 -13.64
C GLY A 400 -19.78 8.17 -14.65
N CYS A 401 -20.10 6.96 -14.20
CA CYS A 401 -20.18 5.76 -15.04
C CYS A 401 -21.60 5.39 -15.49
N PHE A 402 -22.60 6.27 -15.29
CA PHE A 402 -23.99 5.93 -15.62
C PHE A 402 -24.20 5.75 -17.14
N PRO A 403 -24.73 4.61 -17.62
CA PRO A 403 -24.85 4.35 -19.06
C PRO A 403 -25.83 5.31 -19.75
N VAL A 404 -25.35 6.10 -20.71
CA VAL A 404 -26.14 7.07 -21.50
C VAL A 404 -27.40 6.42 -22.09
N GLU A 405 -27.27 5.20 -22.60
CA GLU A 405 -28.34 4.49 -23.31
C GLU A 405 -29.45 4.05 -22.36
N LEU A 406 -29.09 3.76 -21.11
CA LEU A 406 -30.04 3.50 -20.05
C LEU A 406 -30.74 4.80 -19.63
N GLY A 407 -30.00 5.91 -19.55
CA GLY A 407 -30.54 7.25 -19.28
C GLY A 407 -31.61 7.68 -20.28
N ILE A 408 -31.38 7.48 -21.59
CA ILE A 408 -32.38 7.78 -22.64
C ILE A 408 -33.69 7.01 -22.40
N LYS A 409 -33.59 5.73 -22.03
CA LYS A 409 -34.76 4.88 -21.74
C LYS A 409 -35.45 5.31 -20.45
N MET A 410 -34.69 5.71 -19.43
CA MET A 410 -35.22 6.20 -18.16
C MET A 410 -35.99 7.51 -18.33
N ARG A 411 -35.55 8.42 -19.21
CA ARG A 411 -36.30 9.67 -19.49
C ARG A 411 -37.71 9.41 -20.04
N THR A 412 -37.90 8.28 -20.73
CA THR A 412 -39.16 7.96 -21.41
C THR A 412 -39.99 6.87 -20.71
N ASN A 413 -39.42 6.17 -19.72
CA ASN A 413 -40.08 5.02 -19.09
C ASN A 413 -40.00 5.04 -17.56
N LYS A 414 -41.15 5.32 -16.92
CA LYS A 414 -41.31 5.37 -15.45
C LYS A 414 -41.04 4.02 -14.76
N ALA A 415 -41.40 2.90 -15.40
CA ALA A 415 -41.17 1.58 -14.84
C ALA A 415 -39.69 1.18 -14.84
N VAL A 416 -38.93 1.62 -15.85
CA VAL A 416 -37.46 1.42 -15.87
C VAL A 416 -36.79 2.23 -14.76
N ARG A 417 -37.23 3.48 -14.51
CA ARG A 417 -36.73 4.28 -13.38
C ARG A 417 -37.02 3.61 -12.04
N LYS A 418 -38.28 3.22 -11.79
CA LYS A 418 -38.62 2.56 -10.51
C LYS A 418 -37.91 1.22 -10.34
N GLY A 419 -37.77 0.44 -11.41
CA GLY A 419 -37.04 -0.82 -11.38
C GLY A 419 -35.56 -0.66 -11.08
N PHE A 420 -34.93 0.43 -11.55
CA PHE A 420 -33.57 0.78 -11.15
C PHE A 420 -33.46 1.08 -9.66
N VAL A 421 -34.37 1.91 -9.12
CA VAL A 421 -34.41 2.19 -7.67
C VAL A 421 -34.62 0.90 -6.87
N GLU A 422 -35.57 0.05 -7.27
CA GLU A 422 -35.88 -1.19 -6.56
C GLU A 422 -34.72 -2.20 -6.56
N MET A 423 -33.85 -2.18 -7.58
CA MET A 423 -32.65 -3.01 -7.59
C MET A 423 -31.67 -2.69 -6.45
N PHE A 424 -31.64 -1.47 -5.91
CA PHE A 424 -30.83 -1.15 -4.72
C PHE A 424 -31.38 -1.85 -3.48
N ASN A 425 -32.71 -1.94 -3.34
CA ASN A 425 -33.32 -2.71 -2.26
C ASN A 425 -32.99 -4.21 -2.36
N HIS A 426 -33.05 -4.80 -3.56
CA HIS A 426 -32.62 -6.20 -3.76
C HIS A 426 -31.13 -6.42 -3.43
N PHE A 427 -30.28 -5.44 -3.71
CA PHE A 427 -28.87 -5.46 -3.33
C PHE A 427 -28.70 -5.40 -1.81
N ALA A 428 -29.42 -4.51 -1.14
CA ALA A 428 -29.45 -4.41 0.32
C ALA A 428 -29.96 -5.71 0.97
N GLU A 429 -31.04 -6.30 0.47
CA GLU A 429 -31.56 -7.58 0.93
C GLU A 429 -30.53 -8.71 0.77
N CYS A 430 -29.75 -8.71 -0.32
CA CYS A 430 -28.65 -9.66 -0.52
C CYS A 430 -27.60 -9.53 0.59
N LEU A 431 -27.21 -8.31 0.96
CA LEU A 431 -26.27 -8.05 2.05
C LEU A 431 -26.85 -8.43 3.43
N ARG A 432 -28.11 -8.06 3.71
CA ARG A 432 -28.81 -8.42 4.97
C ARG A 432 -28.91 -9.93 5.18
N SER A 433 -28.99 -10.68 4.09
CA SER A 433 -29.05 -12.15 4.10
C SER A 433 -27.67 -12.82 4.19
N ASP A 434 -26.62 -12.04 4.48
CA ASP A 434 -25.22 -12.47 4.56
C ASP A 434 -24.68 -13.13 3.28
N ARG A 435 -25.29 -12.82 2.13
CA ARG A 435 -24.85 -13.35 0.83
C ARG A 435 -23.83 -12.41 0.21
N LEU A 436 -22.91 -12.97 -0.58
CA LEU A 436 -22.02 -12.16 -1.42
C LEU A 436 -22.88 -11.35 -2.40
N PRO A 437 -22.68 -10.03 -2.54
CA PRO A 437 -23.41 -9.21 -3.49
C PRO A 437 -22.83 -9.40 -4.89
N THR A 438 -22.90 -10.62 -5.42
CA THR A 438 -22.54 -10.91 -6.82
C THR A 438 -23.75 -10.68 -7.72
N GLU A 439 -23.53 -10.45 -9.01
CA GLU A 439 -24.63 -10.34 -9.98
C GLU A 439 -25.61 -11.53 -9.87
N ALA A 440 -25.10 -12.75 -9.75
CA ALA A 440 -25.92 -13.96 -9.64
C ALA A 440 -26.76 -13.99 -8.36
N ASN A 441 -26.18 -13.59 -7.22
CA ASN A 441 -26.88 -13.62 -5.94
C ASN A 441 -27.96 -12.54 -5.86
N VAL A 442 -27.66 -11.32 -6.31
CA VAL A 442 -28.64 -10.22 -6.35
C VAL A 442 -29.76 -10.55 -7.33
N ARG A 443 -29.45 -11.16 -8.49
CA ARG A 443 -30.45 -11.66 -9.44
C ARG A 443 -31.39 -12.66 -8.78
N GLN A 444 -30.85 -13.63 -8.03
CA GLN A 444 -31.66 -14.61 -7.33
C GLN A 444 -32.58 -13.98 -6.28
N VAL A 445 -32.11 -12.95 -5.56
CA VAL A 445 -32.95 -12.19 -4.62
C VAL A 445 -34.09 -11.51 -5.38
N ALA A 446 -33.79 -10.76 -6.44
CA ALA A 446 -34.79 -10.09 -7.27
C ALA A 446 -35.82 -11.09 -7.85
N GLU A 447 -35.37 -12.22 -8.40
CA GLU A 447 -36.23 -13.26 -8.98
C GLU A 447 -37.18 -13.87 -7.93
N SER A 448 -36.71 -14.04 -6.69
CA SER A 448 -37.56 -14.54 -5.59
C SER A 448 -38.71 -13.61 -5.24
N LYS A 449 -38.61 -12.32 -5.57
CA LYS A 449 -39.60 -11.27 -5.28
C LYS A 449 -40.53 -10.98 -6.45
N LEU A 450 -40.26 -11.47 -7.66
CA LEU A 450 -41.07 -11.21 -8.86
C LEU A 450 -42.55 -11.65 -8.72
N GLY A 451 -42.82 -12.65 -7.88
CA GLY A 451 -44.18 -13.11 -7.59
C GLY A 451 -44.99 -12.14 -6.72
N SER A 452 -44.32 -11.34 -5.90
CA SER A 452 -44.91 -10.36 -4.98
C SER A 452 -44.76 -8.91 -5.46
N GLU A 453 -43.86 -8.64 -6.41
CA GLU A 453 -43.62 -7.31 -6.97
C GLU A 453 -44.73 -6.93 -7.97
N TRP A 454 -45.52 -5.91 -7.63
CA TRP A 454 -46.53 -5.35 -8.52
C TRP A 454 -46.51 -3.82 -8.51
N PRO A 455 -46.33 -3.16 -9.67
CA PRO A 455 -46.01 -3.72 -11.00
C PRO A 455 -44.61 -4.35 -11.04
N ARG A 456 -44.33 -5.23 -12.02
CA ARG A 456 -43.02 -5.90 -12.19
C ARG A 456 -41.93 -4.97 -12.73
N VAL A 457 -41.60 -3.95 -11.96
CA VAL A 457 -40.67 -2.89 -12.35
C VAL A 457 -39.24 -3.42 -12.44
N THR A 458 -38.83 -4.34 -11.58
CA THR A 458 -37.52 -4.98 -11.65
C THR A 458 -37.33 -5.79 -12.94
N GLN A 459 -38.33 -6.61 -13.31
CA GLN A 459 -38.31 -7.34 -14.58
C GLN A 459 -38.22 -6.38 -15.77
N THR A 460 -39.03 -5.30 -15.75
CA THR A 460 -39.05 -4.29 -16.82
C THR A 460 -37.70 -3.59 -16.98
N TYR A 461 -37.02 -3.27 -15.88
CA TYR A 461 -35.68 -2.68 -15.90
C TYR A 461 -34.68 -3.60 -16.60
N LEU A 462 -34.61 -4.87 -16.20
CA LEU A 462 -33.68 -5.85 -16.77
C LEU A 462 -33.96 -6.12 -18.26
N GLU A 463 -35.22 -6.32 -18.64
CA GLU A 463 -35.62 -6.58 -20.03
C GLU A 463 -35.35 -5.39 -20.96
N ARG A 464 -35.32 -4.17 -20.42
CA ARG A 464 -35.02 -2.95 -21.18
C ARG A 464 -33.55 -2.57 -21.16
N GLY A 465 -32.66 -3.48 -20.77
CA GLY A 465 -31.21 -3.30 -20.84
C GLY A 465 -30.60 -2.64 -19.61
N GLY A 466 -31.36 -2.50 -18.52
CA GLY A 466 -30.80 -2.27 -17.20
C GLY A 466 -29.98 -3.48 -16.75
N THR A 467 -28.92 -3.25 -15.98
CA THR A 467 -28.03 -4.32 -15.50
C THR A 467 -27.81 -4.20 -14.01
N ILE A 468 -27.69 -5.36 -13.35
CA ILE A 468 -27.32 -5.41 -11.93
C ILE A 468 -25.91 -4.85 -11.73
N ALA A 469 -25.04 -5.00 -12.73
CA ALA A 469 -23.69 -4.43 -12.70
C ALA A 469 -23.68 -2.90 -12.62
N CYS A 470 -24.63 -2.21 -13.26
CA CYS A 470 -24.77 -0.75 -13.13
C CYS A 470 -25.11 -0.36 -11.68
N VAL A 471 -26.06 -1.05 -11.06
CA VAL A 471 -26.48 -0.80 -9.67
C VAL A 471 -25.34 -1.11 -8.69
N GLY A 472 -24.67 -2.25 -8.89
CA GLY A 472 -23.49 -2.63 -8.12
C GLY A 472 -22.40 -1.56 -8.19
N ALA A 473 -22.07 -1.06 -9.39
CA ALA A 473 -21.08 0.00 -9.55
C ALA A 473 -21.45 1.27 -8.77
N CYS A 474 -22.71 1.72 -8.84
CA CYS A 474 -23.18 2.88 -8.06
C CYS A 474 -23.03 2.65 -6.54
N VAL A 475 -23.38 1.48 -6.02
CA VAL A 475 -23.23 1.16 -4.59
C VAL A 475 -21.76 1.14 -4.18
N PHE A 476 -20.88 0.54 -4.98
CA PHE A 476 -19.44 0.51 -4.70
C PHE A 476 -18.79 1.90 -4.79
N GLU A 477 -19.21 2.74 -5.75
CA GLU A 477 -18.75 4.12 -5.90
C GLU A 477 -19.19 4.96 -4.69
N SER A 478 -20.47 4.89 -4.30
CA SER A 478 -21.00 5.57 -3.11
C SER A 478 -20.32 5.10 -1.81
N ALA A 479 -20.09 3.80 -1.66
CA ALA A 479 -19.36 3.25 -0.51
C ALA A 479 -17.90 3.72 -0.47
N MET A 480 -17.24 3.78 -1.63
CA MET A 480 -15.87 4.31 -1.73
C MET A 480 -15.83 5.80 -1.38
N ASP A 481 -16.80 6.58 -1.84
CA ASP A 481 -16.85 8.02 -1.61
C ASP A 481 -17.17 8.43 -0.17
N SER A 482 -17.95 7.61 0.53
CA SER A 482 -18.28 7.81 1.94
C SER A 482 -17.31 7.12 2.91
N SER A 483 -16.42 6.25 2.41
CA SER A 483 -15.44 5.52 3.23
C SER A 483 -14.46 6.45 3.96
N LEU A 484 -13.88 5.96 5.06
CA LEU A 484 -12.93 6.73 5.88
C LEU A 484 -11.60 7.01 5.17
N LEU A 485 -11.14 6.08 4.32
CA LEU A 485 -9.79 6.15 3.73
C LEU A 485 -9.83 6.57 2.26
N ALA A 486 -10.73 6.01 1.45
CA ALA A 486 -10.86 6.41 0.06
C ALA A 486 -11.72 7.69 -0.08
N GLY A 487 -12.66 7.90 0.85
CA GLY A 487 -13.75 8.88 0.77
C GLY A 487 -13.63 10.10 1.69
N ASP A 488 -14.79 10.66 2.05
CA ASP A 488 -14.92 11.79 2.98
C ASP A 488 -15.19 11.36 4.44
N GLY A 489 -15.44 10.08 4.68
CA GLY A 489 -15.72 9.50 6.01
C GLY A 489 -17.17 9.60 6.47
N SER A 490 -18.09 10.14 5.65
CA SER A 490 -19.51 10.31 6.00
C SER A 490 -20.23 9.01 6.33
N ALA A 491 -19.73 7.86 5.88
CA ALA A 491 -20.26 6.54 6.23
C ALA A 491 -20.24 6.27 7.74
N LEU A 492 -19.41 6.99 8.52
CA LEU A 492 -19.20 6.77 9.95
C LEU A 492 -19.80 7.88 10.83
N ASP A 493 -20.52 8.86 10.27
CA ASP A 493 -21.06 10.02 11.01
C ASP A 493 -22.22 9.66 11.96
N GLY A 494 -22.81 8.47 11.81
CA GLY A 494 -23.87 7.97 12.68
C GLY A 494 -23.40 7.64 14.11
N ALA A 495 -24.26 7.90 15.10
CA ALA A 495 -23.98 7.55 16.49
C ALA A 495 -23.76 6.04 16.66
N GLY A 496 -22.56 5.65 17.12
CA GLY A 496 -22.18 4.24 17.32
C GLY A 496 -21.71 3.52 16.06
N THR A 497 -21.75 4.16 14.89
CA THR A 497 -21.31 3.55 13.61
C THR A 497 -19.80 3.31 13.60
N LEU A 498 -19.00 4.27 14.09
CA LEU A 498 -17.56 4.10 14.22
C LEU A 498 -17.19 2.94 15.17
N ASP A 499 -17.85 2.84 16.34
CA ASP A 499 -17.61 1.76 17.29
C ASP A 499 -17.94 0.38 16.69
N ALA A 500 -19.06 0.30 15.94
CA ALA A 500 -19.44 -0.90 15.22
C ALA A 500 -18.43 -1.27 14.12
N TYR A 501 -17.94 -0.27 13.38
CA TYR A 501 -16.91 -0.47 12.36
C TYR A 501 -15.59 -0.96 12.98
N ASP A 502 -15.19 -0.36 14.10
CA ASP A 502 -13.94 -0.69 14.78
C ASP A 502 -13.98 -2.06 15.49
N ALA A 503 -15.17 -2.51 15.90
CA ALA A 503 -15.38 -3.86 16.41
C ALA A 503 -15.15 -4.96 15.35
N LEU A 504 -15.27 -4.63 14.06
CA LEU A 504 -15.00 -5.58 12.97
C LEU A 504 -13.49 -5.75 12.73
N PRO A 505 -13.03 -6.96 12.35
CA PRO A 505 -11.60 -7.21 12.17
C PRO A 505 -11.04 -6.46 10.95
N LYS A 506 -9.91 -5.78 11.13
CA LYS A 506 -9.16 -5.12 10.05
C LYS A 506 -8.66 -6.14 9.02
N CYS A 507 -8.88 -5.86 7.75
CA CYS A 507 -8.41 -6.67 6.64
C CYS A 507 -7.73 -5.79 5.58
N ARG A 508 -6.77 -6.38 4.86
CA ARG A 508 -6.16 -5.76 3.67
C ARG A 508 -7.20 -5.39 2.60
N ASN A 509 -8.32 -6.10 2.54
CA ASN A 509 -9.37 -5.88 1.53
C ASN A 509 -10.43 -4.83 1.93
N ASP A 510 -10.30 -4.17 3.09
CA ASP A 510 -11.35 -3.29 3.62
C ASP A 510 -11.69 -2.10 2.73
N GLU A 511 -10.71 -1.61 1.96
CA GLU A 511 -10.83 -0.40 1.12
C GLU A 511 -10.58 -0.68 -0.37
N ASP A 512 -10.35 -1.93 -0.76
CA ASP A 512 -10.05 -2.31 -2.15
C ASP A 512 -11.35 -2.39 -2.99
N PHE A 513 -12.15 -1.32 -3.01
CA PHE A 513 -13.47 -1.27 -3.65
C PHE A 513 -13.44 -1.68 -5.12
N GLY A 514 -12.48 -1.18 -5.91
CA GLY A 514 -12.34 -1.51 -7.33
C GLY A 514 -12.12 -3.00 -7.56
N PHE A 515 -11.22 -3.61 -6.77
CA PHE A 515 -10.96 -5.04 -6.78
C PHE A 515 -12.21 -5.85 -6.37
N VAL A 516 -12.83 -5.52 -5.24
CA VAL A 516 -13.99 -6.28 -4.71
C VAL A 516 -15.19 -6.16 -5.66
N SER A 517 -15.46 -4.98 -6.21
CA SER A 517 -16.51 -4.74 -7.21
C SER A 517 -16.36 -5.68 -8.41
N ARG A 518 -15.13 -5.82 -8.93
CA ARG A 518 -14.84 -6.75 -10.04
C ARG A 518 -15.00 -8.21 -9.65
N GLN A 519 -14.60 -8.60 -8.44
CA GLN A 519 -14.82 -9.98 -7.96
C GLN A 519 -16.31 -10.32 -7.82
N CYS A 520 -17.16 -9.32 -7.57
CA CYS A 520 -18.62 -9.46 -7.58
C CYS A 520 -19.25 -9.53 -8.98
N GLY A 521 -18.45 -9.29 -10.04
CA GLY A 521 -18.91 -9.28 -11.44
C GLY A 521 -19.29 -7.90 -11.96
N TYR A 522 -18.92 -6.82 -11.26
CA TYR A 522 -19.26 -5.45 -11.64
C TYR A 522 -18.08 -4.72 -12.28
N GLY A 523 -18.32 -3.49 -12.76
CA GLY A 523 -17.28 -2.61 -13.27
C GLY A 523 -16.24 -2.25 -12.21
N CYS A 524 -15.04 -1.89 -12.65
CA CYS A 524 -14.02 -1.35 -11.77
C CYS A 524 -14.46 0.05 -11.30
N VAL A 525 -14.53 0.27 -9.98
CA VAL A 525 -14.64 1.63 -9.41
C VAL A 525 -13.24 2.10 -9.04
N SER A 526 -12.92 3.36 -9.30
CA SER A 526 -11.64 3.97 -8.92
C SER A 526 -11.78 5.47 -8.73
N ARG A 527 -11.11 6.03 -7.72
CA ARG A 527 -10.89 7.48 -7.65
C ARG A 527 -9.66 7.85 -8.48
N GLY A 528 -9.89 8.50 -9.62
CA GLY A 528 -8.83 9.02 -10.49
C GLY A 528 -8.82 8.41 -11.89
N LEU A 529 -9.64 8.98 -12.77
CA LEU A 529 -9.32 9.24 -14.17
C LEU A 529 -9.67 10.69 -14.49
#